data_AF-A0A4Q7YV36-F1
#
_entry.id   AF-A0A4Q7YV36-F1
#
_cell.length_a   1.000
_cell.length_b   1.000
_cell.length_c   1.000
_cell.angle_alpha   90.00
_cell.angle_beta   90.00
_cell.angle_gamma   90.00
#
_symmetry.space_group_name_H-M   'P 1'
#
loop_
_entity.id
_entity.type
_entity.pdbx_description
1 polymer ?
#
loop_
_entity_poly.entity_id
_entity_poly.type
_entity_poly.pdbx_seq_one_letter_code
_entity_poly.pdbx_strand_id
1 'polypeptide(L)'
;MPPTKKIDECFQDAEANFRLSGHDPSEIAHYREIKTRILADEIDFEEAVRLAIEHHTEINRDSVSSPATSAGDDPYCYPGTDVLINKLGIRNKQALEIAESEIGTLRNTQLILHG
;
A
#
# COMPACT_ATOMS: atom_id res chain seq x y z
N MET A 1 -13.39 4.34 -30.65
CA MET A 1 -13.31 3.96 -29.23
C MET A 1 -11.86 3.65 -28.94
N PRO A 2 -11.22 4.25 -27.92
CA PRO A 2 -9.91 3.79 -27.51
C PRO A 2 -10.03 2.34 -27.03
N PRO A 3 -9.01 1.49 -27.24
CA PRO A 3 -9.02 0.16 -26.66
C PRO A 3 -8.97 0.33 -25.14
N THR A 4 -10.02 -0.10 -24.44
CA THR A 4 -9.97 -0.31 -22.99
C THR A 4 -8.85 -1.31 -22.72
N LYS A 5 -7.73 -0.86 -22.13
CA LYS A 5 -6.66 -1.76 -21.67
C LYS A 5 -7.25 -2.85 -20.80
N LYS A 6 -6.75 -4.09 -20.92
CA LYS A 6 -7.20 -5.17 -20.03
C LYS A 6 -6.72 -4.87 -18.61
N ILE A 7 -7.55 -5.19 -17.61
CA ILE A 7 -7.21 -4.98 -16.18
C ILE A 7 -5.83 -5.56 -15.82
N ASP A 8 -5.47 -6.71 -16.38
CA ASP A 8 -4.15 -7.32 -16.20
C ASP A 8 -3.00 -6.44 -16.68
N GLU A 9 -3.15 -5.77 -17.83
CA GLU A 9 -2.13 -4.86 -18.37
C GLU A 9 -1.98 -3.62 -17.48
N CYS A 10 -3.08 -3.12 -16.92
CA CYS A 10 -3.05 -2.00 -15.97
C CYS A 10 -2.33 -2.37 -14.67
N PHE A 11 -2.49 -3.62 -14.19
CA PHE A 11 -1.72 -4.12 -13.05
C PHE A 11 -0.23 -4.20 -13.39
N GLN A 12 0.15 -4.68 -14.57
CA GLN A 12 1.56 -4.74 -14.97
C GLN A 12 2.22 -3.35 -15.00
N ASP A 13 1.50 -2.34 -15.51
CA ASP A 13 1.95 -0.94 -15.51
C ASP A 13 2.08 -0.40 -14.09
N ALA A 14 1.07 -0.62 -13.23
CA ALA A 14 1.10 -0.14 -11.85
C ALA A 14 2.15 -0.87 -11.00
N GLU A 15 2.42 -2.15 -11.28
CA GLU A 15 3.42 -2.97 -10.59
C GLU A 15 4.86 -2.48 -10.80
N ALA A 16 5.09 -1.63 -11.79
CA ALA A 16 6.37 -0.94 -11.94
C ALA A 16 6.74 -0.15 -10.68
N ASN A 17 5.75 0.36 -9.92
CA ASN A 17 6.01 1.09 -8.67
C ASN A 17 6.67 0.20 -7.61
N PHE A 18 6.21 -1.04 -7.43
CA PHE A 18 6.88 -1.97 -6.51
C PHE A 18 8.34 -2.19 -6.90
N ARG A 19 8.60 -2.40 -8.19
CA ARG A 19 9.95 -2.64 -8.72
C ARG A 19 10.86 -1.42 -8.53
N LEU A 20 10.33 -0.21 -8.70
CA LEU A 20 11.06 1.04 -8.47
C LEU A 20 11.41 1.23 -6.98
N SER A 21 10.55 0.77 -6.08
CA SER A 21 10.80 0.74 -4.64
C SER A 21 11.67 -0.45 -4.19
N GLY A 22 12.11 -1.31 -5.11
CA GLY A 22 12.95 -2.48 -4.80
C GLY A 22 12.16 -3.68 -4.23
N HIS A 23 10.84 -3.68 -4.37
CA HIS A 23 9.96 -4.76 -3.94
C HIS A 23 9.48 -5.58 -5.13
N ASP A 24 9.33 -6.89 -4.90
CA ASP A 24 8.68 -7.78 -5.87
C ASP A 24 7.20 -7.97 -5.50
N PRO A 25 6.25 -7.59 -6.37
CA PRO A 25 4.82 -7.70 -6.09
C PRO A 25 4.35 -9.16 -5.93
N SER A 26 5.09 -10.14 -6.47
CA SER A 26 4.74 -11.55 -6.34
C SER A 26 5.10 -12.13 -4.96
N GLU A 27 5.99 -11.47 -4.22
CA GLU A 27 6.36 -11.83 -2.85
C GLU A 27 5.36 -11.29 -1.81
N ILE A 28 4.49 -10.36 -2.20
CA ILE A 28 3.47 -9.76 -1.33
C ILE A 28 2.19 -10.58 -1.41
N ALA A 29 1.99 -11.49 -0.45
CA ALA A 29 0.86 -12.42 -0.43
C ALA A 29 -0.50 -11.71 -0.44
N HIS A 30 -0.67 -10.65 0.35
CA HIS A 30 -1.92 -9.90 0.46
C HIS A 30 -2.30 -9.22 -0.86
N TYR A 31 -1.35 -8.48 -1.46
CA TYR A 31 -1.54 -7.85 -2.76
C TYR A 31 -1.95 -8.86 -3.85
N ARG A 32 -1.34 -10.05 -3.87
CA ARG A 32 -1.71 -11.11 -4.82
C ARG A 32 -3.13 -11.63 -4.62
N GLU A 33 -3.56 -11.77 -3.38
CA GLU A 33 -4.93 -12.17 -3.06
C GLU A 33 -5.92 -11.12 -3.57
N ILE A 34 -5.68 -9.84 -3.24
CA ILE A 34 -6.50 -8.72 -3.70
C ILE A 34 -6.54 -8.66 -5.24
N LYS A 35 -5.38 -8.74 -5.90
CA LYS A 35 -5.29 -8.76 -7.37
C LYS A 35 -6.11 -9.88 -7.98
N THR A 36 -6.02 -11.09 -7.42
CA THR A 36 -6.77 -12.26 -7.89
C THR A 36 -8.27 -12.03 -7.79
N ARG A 37 -8.74 -11.48 -6.67
CA ARG A 37 -10.15 -11.19 -6.43
C ARG A 37 -10.70 -10.09 -7.34
N ILE A 38 -9.90 -9.05 -7.64
CA ILE A 38 -10.26 -8.02 -8.62
C ILE A 38 -10.37 -8.63 -10.03
N LEU A 39 -9.40 -9.46 -10.44
CA LEU A 39 -9.41 -10.10 -11.76
C LEU A 39 -10.58 -11.09 -11.92
N ALA A 40 -11.04 -11.69 -10.82
CA ALA A 40 -12.20 -12.55 -10.77
C ALA A 40 -13.53 -11.78 -10.68
N ASP A 41 -13.50 -10.44 -10.64
CA ASP A 41 -14.68 -9.56 -10.45
C ASP A 41 -15.42 -9.83 -9.13
N GLU A 42 -14.72 -10.35 -8.11
CA GLU A 42 -15.29 -10.64 -6.79
C GLU A 42 -15.35 -9.40 -5.89
N ILE A 43 -14.43 -8.47 -6.10
CA ILE A 43 -14.35 -7.19 -5.37
C ILE A 43 -14.01 -6.06 -6.34
N ASP A 44 -14.49 -4.87 -6.03
CA ASP A 44 -14.13 -3.65 -6.73
C ASP A 44 -12.87 -2.99 -6.11
N PHE A 45 -12.37 -1.93 -6.77
CA PHE A 45 -11.17 -1.22 -6.36
C PHE A 45 -11.31 -0.48 -5.02
N GLU A 46 -12.48 0.04 -4.67
CA GLU A 46 -12.69 0.68 -3.36
C GLU A 46 -12.58 -0.35 -2.25
N GLU A 47 -13.22 -1.51 -2.43
CA GLU A 47 -13.16 -2.60 -1.46
C GLU A 47 -11.75 -3.18 -1.34
N ALA A 48 -11.04 -3.33 -2.46
CA ALA A 48 -9.64 -3.74 -2.47
C ALA A 48 -8.73 -2.79 -1.66
N VAL A 49 -8.90 -1.47 -1.83
CA VAL A 49 -8.14 -0.48 -1.07
C VAL A 49 -8.48 -0.55 0.42
N ARG A 50 -9.76 -0.75 0.76
CA ARG A 50 -10.18 -0.93 2.15
C ARG A 50 -9.51 -2.15 2.79
N LEU A 51 -9.49 -3.28 2.10
CA LEU A 51 -8.83 -4.51 2.56
C LEU A 51 -7.32 -4.34 2.73
N ALA A 52 -6.65 -3.61 1.83
CA ALA A 52 -5.23 -3.28 1.97
C ALA A 52 -4.98 -2.42 3.22
N ILE A 53 -5.79 -1.38 3.44
CA ILE A 53 -5.69 -0.50 4.62
C ILE A 53 -5.91 -1.29 5.92
N GLU A 54 -6.93 -2.13 5.97
CA GLU A 54 -7.27 -2.93 7.16
C GLU A 54 -6.12 -3.86 7.54
N HIS A 55 -5.58 -4.60 6.56
CA HIS A 55 -4.44 -5.49 6.77
C HIS A 55 -3.23 -4.77 7.40
N HIS A 56 -2.84 -3.63 6.85
CA HIS A 56 -1.71 -2.85 7.36
C HIS A 56 -2.00 -2.17 8.69
N THR A 57 -3.26 -1.84 8.99
CA THR A 57 -3.65 -1.24 10.27
C THR A 57 -3.68 -2.27 11.41
N GLU A 58 -4.16 -3.48 11.13
CA GLU A 58 -4.23 -4.57 12.12
C GLU A 58 -2.85 -5.04 12.57
N ILE A 59 -1.88 -5.12 11.65
CA ILE A 59 -0.48 -5.47 11.97
C ILE A 59 0.15 -4.52 13.00
N ASN A 60 -0.30 -3.26 13.07
CA ASN A 60 0.32 -2.23 13.90
C ASN A 60 -0.35 -2.03 15.27
N ARG A 61 -1.47 -2.70 15.55
CA ARG A 61 -2.21 -2.51 16.81
C ARG A 61 -1.48 -2.99 18.07
N ASP A 62 -0.49 -3.88 17.93
CA ASP A 62 0.23 -4.48 19.04
C ASP A 62 1.46 -3.68 19.53
N SER A 63 1.87 -2.61 18.85
CA SER A 63 3.09 -1.86 19.18
C SER A 63 2.81 -0.50 19.82
N VAL A 64 2.01 -0.47 20.91
CA VAL A 64 1.92 0.71 21.78
C VAL A 64 2.99 0.60 22.87
N SER A 65 4.12 1.27 22.66
CA SER A 65 4.98 1.71 23.75
C SER A 65 5.25 3.21 23.63
N SER A 66 5.06 3.86 24.78
CA SER A 66 5.05 5.30 25.05
C SER A 66 6.45 5.93 24.99
N PRO A 67 6.56 7.28 25.01
CA PRO A 67 7.59 8.01 24.29
C PRO A 67 8.89 8.20 25.07
N ALA A 68 10.02 8.12 24.37
CA ALA A 68 11.26 8.76 24.77
C ALA A 68 11.50 9.92 23.81
N THR A 69 11.13 11.14 24.21
CA THR A 69 11.42 12.36 23.45
C THR A 69 12.88 12.75 23.66
N SER A 70 13.69 12.62 22.61
CA SER A 70 14.96 13.31 22.49
C SER A 70 14.74 14.68 21.85
N ALA A 71 15.34 15.72 22.42
CA ALA A 71 15.32 17.06 21.85
C ALA A 71 16.02 17.05 20.48
N GLY A 72 15.26 16.97 19.39
CA GLY A 72 15.79 16.88 18.02
C GLY A 72 14.89 16.15 17.01
N ASP A 73 13.81 15.51 17.45
CA ASP A 73 12.89 14.76 16.58
C ASP A 73 12.12 15.67 15.59
N ASP A 74 12.09 15.26 14.32
CA ASP A 74 11.29 15.90 13.27
C ASP A 74 9.79 15.78 13.60
N PRO A 75 9.01 16.88 13.60
CA PRO A 75 7.59 16.86 13.98
C PRO A 75 6.70 16.04 13.02
N TYR A 76 7.22 15.66 11.85
CA TYR A 76 6.53 14.82 10.88
C TYR A 76 6.85 13.34 11.04
N CYS A 77 7.77 12.95 11.93
CA CYS A 77 8.16 11.57 12.18
C CYS A 77 7.61 11.06 13.52
N TYR A 78 7.44 9.73 13.65
CA TYR A 78 7.19 9.15 14.97
C TYR A 78 8.43 9.36 15.87
N PRO A 79 8.25 9.67 17.17
CA PRO A 79 9.36 9.92 18.07
C PRO A 79 10.38 8.77 18.09
N GLY A 80 11.66 9.09 17.94
CA GLY A 80 12.76 8.12 17.92
C GLY A 80 12.85 7.32 16.62
N THR A 81 12.19 7.76 15.54
CA THR A 81 12.22 7.12 14.23
C THR A 81 12.35 8.14 13.11
N ASP A 82 12.84 7.71 11.95
CA ASP A 82 12.79 8.49 10.70
C ASP A 82 11.53 8.17 9.86
N VAL A 83 10.50 7.57 10.48
CA VAL A 83 9.27 7.15 9.79
C VAL A 83 8.20 8.21 9.93
N LEU A 84 7.66 8.66 8.80
CA LEU A 84 6.63 9.70 8.76
C LEU A 84 5.33 9.25 9.45
N ILE A 85 4.72 10.17 10.19
CA ILE A 85 3.40 10.01 10.78
C ILE A 85 2.39 9.81 9.64
N ASN A 86 1.69 8.69 9.66
CA ASN A 86 0.77 8.27 8.60
C ASN A 86 -0.57 7.80 9.19
N LYS A 87 -1.59 7.75 8.34
CA LYS A 87 -2.96 7.37 8.75
C LYS A 87 -3.12 5.89 9.09
N LEU A 88 -2.14 5.05 8.74
CA LEU A 88 -2.16 3.61 8.97
C LEU A 88 -1.51 3.23 10.32
N GLY A 89 -0.87 4.18 11.00
CA GLY A 89 -0.18 3.91 12.27
C GLY A 89 1.14 3.14 12.12
N ILE A 90 1.66 2.98 10.90
CA ILE A 90 2.84 2.16 10.64
C ILE A 90 4.11 2.88 11.08
N ARG A 91 4.89 2.28 11.98
CA ARG A 91 6.17 2.84 12.47
C ARG A 91 7.41 2.13 11.91
N ASN A 92 7.21 1.05 11.17
CA ASN A 92 8.29 0.34 10.49
C ASN A 92 8.41 0.86 9.05
N LYS A 93 9.61 1.28 8.66
CA LYS A 93 9.84 1.88 7.33
C LYS A 93 9.49 0.93 6.18
N GLN A 94 9.95 -0.32 6.23
CA GLN A 94 9.65 -1.30 5.18
C GLN A 94 8.15 -1.61 5.09
N ALA A 95 7.48 -1.77 6.23
CA ALA A 95 6.04 -2.00 6.24
C ALA A 95 5.27 -0.81 5.65
N LEU A 96 5.72 0.41 5.90
CA LEU A 96 5.12 1.62 5.34
C LEU A 96 5.32 1.67 3.82
N GLU A 97 6.53 1.41 3.34
CA GLU A 97 6.85 1.39 1.90
C GLU A 97 6.02 0.34 1.14
N ILE A 98 5.81 -0.84 1.74
CA ILE A 98 4.95 -1.90 1.16
C ILE A 98 3.49 -1.44 1.12
N ALA A 99 2.97 -0.89 2.22
CA ALA A 99 1.59 -0.42 2.30
C ALA A 99 1.31 0.71 1.29
N GLU A 100 2.23 1.67 1.18
CA GLU A 100 2.13 2.77 0.21
C GLU A 100 2.18 2.26 -1.23
N SER A 101 3.06 1.30 -1.51
CA SER A 101 3.16 0.68 -2.84
C SER A 101 1.88 -0.08 -3.20
N GLU A 102 1.30 -0.82 -2.26
CA GLU A 102 0.06 -1.57 -2.46
C GLU A 102 -1.14 -0.65 -2.72
N ILE A 103 -1.38 0.32 -1.84
CA ILE A 103 -2.49 1.27 -1.98
C ILE A 103 -2.32 2.11 -3.25
N GLY A 104 -1.10 2.59 -3.52
CA GLY A 104 -0.78 3.37 -4.70
C GLY A 104 -1.01 2.60 -6.00
N THR A 105 -0.64 1.32 -6.04
CA THR A 105 -0.85 0.45 -7.21
C THR A 105 -2.33 0.23 -7.47
N LEU A 106 -3.13 -0.06 -6.44
CA LEU A 106 -4.58 -0.25 -6.59
C LEU A 106 -5.27 1.00 -7.14
N ARG A 107 -4.94 2.18 -6.58
CA ARG A 107 -5.49 3.47 -7.03
C ARG A 107 -5.02 3.84 -8.42
N ASN A 108 -3.74 3.64 -8.75
CA ASN A 108 -3.23 3.91 -10.09
C ASN A 108 -3.89 3.01 -11.14
N THR A 109 -4.06 1.72 -10.83
CA THR A 109 -4.77 0.77 -11.70
C THR A 109 -6.20 1.23 -11.97
N GLN A 110 -6.92 1.65 -10.92
CA GLN A 110 -8.27 2.21 -11.03
C GLN A 110 -8.30 3.44 -11.95
N LEU A 111 -7.33 4.36 -11.81
CA LEU A 111 -7.22 5.56 -12.64
C LEU A 111 -6.90 5.24 -14.10
N ILE A 112 -6.02 4.29 -14.38
CA ILE A 112 -5.68 3.88 -15.76
C ILE A 112 -6.90 3.25 -16.45
N LEU A 113 -7.73 2.52 -15.71
CA LEU A 113 -8.92 1.85 -16.26
C LEU A 113 -10.09 2.79 -16.53
N HIS A 114 -10.25 3.85 -15.71
CA HIS A 114 -11.41 4.75 -15.77
C HIS A 114 -11.07 6.16 -16.26
N GLY A 115 -9.80 6.43 -16.57
CA GLY A 115 -9.28 7.70 -17.07
C GLY A 115 -9.26 7.86 -18.58
#